data_AF-F9Q531-F1
#
_entry.id   AF-F9Q531-F1
#
_cell.length_a   1.000
_cell.length_b   1.000
_cell.length_c   1.000
_cell.angle_alpha   90.00
_cell.angle_beta   90.00
_cell.angle_gamma   90.00
#
_symmetry.space_group_name_H-M   'P 1'
#
loop_
_entity.id
_entity.type
_entity.pdbx_description
1 polymer ?
#
loop_
_entity_poly.entity_id
_entity_poly.type
_entity_poly.pdbx_seq_one_letter_code
_entity_poly.pdbx_strand_id
1 'polypeptide(L)' 'MVIYRSDNQGAEIKGRILQKEKIGDMYTITVQNYGIFVVTQTNYESLKIGDEVRL' A
#
# COMPACT_ATOMS: atom_id res chain seq x y z
N MET A 1 -6.99 3.06 -6.57
CA MET A 1 -7.60 3.94 -5.56
C MET A 1 -7.24 3.38 -4.19
N VAL A 2 -6.49 4.12 -3.37
CA VAL A 2 -6.08 3.71 -2.01
C VAL A 2 -7.24 4.05 -1.08
N ILE A 3 -7.78 3.05 -0.36
CA ILE A 3 -9.09 3.20 0.30
C ILE A 3 -9.01 3.63 1.77
N TYR A 4 -7.82 3.79 2.36
CA TYR A 4 -7.73 4.35 3.71
C TYR A 4 -6.58 5.35 3.85
N ARG A 5 -6.95 6.60 4.15
CA ARG A 5 -6.07 7.76 4.38
C ARG A 5 -6.40 8.29 5.77
N SER A 6 -5.77 7.73 6.81
CA SER A 6 -5.78 8.36 8.12
C SER A 6 -4.69 9.45 8.13
N ASP A 7 -5.15 10.69 8.02
CA ASP A 7 -4.49 11.91 8.55
C ASP A 7 -3.28 12.53 7.82
N ASN A 8 -2.95 12.13 6.60
CA ASN A 8 -1.87 12.74 5.80
C ASN A 8 -2.35 13.48 4.54
N GLN A 9 -3.39 14.32 4.67
CA GLN A 9 -3.73 15.32 3.63
C GLN A 9 -2.53 16.23 3.34
N GLY A 10 -1.68 15.86 2.38
CA GLY A 10 -0.59 16.71 1.87
C GLY A 10 0.78 16.05 1.71
N ALA A 11 0.99 14.81 2.17
CA ALA A 11 2.29 14.14 2.04
C ALA A 11 2.26 13.07 0.93
N GLU A 12 3.10 13.23 -0.09
CA GLU A 12 3.35 12.19 -1.09
C GLU A 12 4.05 11.00 -0.43
N ILE A 13 3.46 9.80 -0.52
CA ILE A 13 4.07 8.61 0.06
C ILE A 13 5.07 8.06 -0.94
N LYS A 14 6.36 8.16 -0.63
CA LYS A 14 7.45 7.54 -1.40
C LYS A 14 8.12 6.48 -0.58
N GLY A 15 7.91 5.21 -0.91
CA GLY A 15 8.49 4.09 -0.16
C GLY A 15 8.56 2.80 -0.95
N ARG A 16 9.17 1.79 -0.32
CA ARG A 16 9.33 0.45 -0.88
C ARG A 16 8.32 -0.51 -0.28
N ILE A 17 7.73 -1.38 -1.09
CA ILE A 17 6.87 -2.45 -0.59
C ILE A 17 7.72 -3.50 0.12
N LEU A 18 7.40 -3.77 1.38
CA LEU A 18 8.08 -4.77 2.21
C LEU A 18 7.29 -6.08 2.29
N GLN A 19 5.96 -5.99 2.34
CA GLN A 19 5.06 -7.14 2.52
C GLN A 19 3.76 -6.93 1.77
N LYS A 20 3.14 -8.05 1.40
CA LYS A 20 1.80 -8.14 0.82
C LYS A 20 1.02 -9.21 1.57
N GLU A 21 -0.21 -8.92 1.93
CA GLU A 21 -1.07 -9.86 2.65
C GLU A 21 -2.54 -9.72 2.23
N LYS A 22 -3.31 -10.82 2.32
CA LYS A 22 -4.78 -10.80 2.16
C LYS A 22 -5.42 -11.10 3.51
N ILE A 23 -6.19 -10.17 4.05
CA ILE A 23 -6.87 -10.29 5.34
C ILE A 23 -8.38 -10.27 5.09
N GLY A 24 -9.02 -11.44 5.17
CA GLY A 24 -10.41 -11.60 4.72
C GLY A 24 -10.55 -11.25 3.24
N ASP A 25 -11.39 -10.26 2.93
CA ASP A 25 -11.62 -9.75 1.57
C ASP A 25 -10.75 -8.53 1.21
N MET A 26 -9.90 -8.07 2.14
CA MET A 26 -9.02 -6.92 1.92
C MET A 26 -7.65 -7.36 1.41
N TYR A 27 -7.10 -6.58 0.49
CA TYR A 27 -5.73 -6.72 0.01
C TYR A 27 -4.87 -5.61 0.62
N THR A 28 -3.75 -5.98 1.27
CA THR A 28 -2.89 -5.02 1.96
C THR A 28 -1.45 -5.05 1.48
N ILE A 29 -0.80 -3.91 1.51
CA ILE A 29 0.65 -3.77 1.29
C ILE A 29 1.28 -3.03 2.48
N THR A 30 2.48 -3.42 2.87
CA THR A 30 3.28 -2.68 3.85
C THR A 30 4.32 -1.87 3.12
N VAL A 31 4.32 -0.55 3.33
CA VAL A 31 5.28 0.39 2.73
C VAL A 31 6.28 0.82 3.80
N GLN A 32 7.57 0.67 3.50
CA GLN A 32 8.67 1.06 4.39
C GLN A 32 8.53 2.51 4.83
N ASN A 33 8.68 2.78 6.13
CA ASN A 33 8.56 4.09 6.78
C ASN A 33 7.15 4.70 6.82
N TYR A 34 6.11 4.02 6.31
CA TYR A 34 4.72 4.52 6.33
C TYR A 34 3.74 3.60 7.02
N GLY A 35 3.80 2.28 6.78
CA GLY A 35 2.89 1.31 7.39
C GLY A 35 2.02 0.56 6.38
N ILE A 36 0.86 0.08 6.82
CA ILE A 36 -0.01 -0.83 6.06
C ILE A 36 -1.07 -0.03 5.30
N PHE A 37 -1.26 -0.35 4.02
CA PHE A 37 -2.25 0.24 3.14
C PHE A 37 -3.19 -0.82 2.59
N VAL A 38 -4.49 -0.55 2.61
CA VAL A 38 -5.49 -1.35 1.89
C VAL A 38 -5.55 -0.85 0.44
N VAL A 39 -5.40 -1.78 -0.50
CA VAL A 39 -5.41 -1.53 -1.94
C VAL A 39 -6.47 -2.37 -2.63
N THR A 40 -6.76 -2.06 -3.90
CA THR A 40 -7.60 -2.92 -4.73
C THR A 40 -6.86 -4.22 -5.07
N GLN A 41 -7.59 -5.28 -5.41
CA GLN A 41 -7.02 -6.52 -5.91
C GLN A 41 -6.09 -6.29 -7.10
N THR A 42 -6.50 -5.48 -8.07
CA THR A 42 -5.70 -5.17 -9.26
C THR A 42 -4.37 -4.51 -8.88
N ASN A 43 -4.37 -3.55 -7.95
CA ASN A 43 -3.14 -2.95 -7.46
C ASN A 43 -2.29 -3.98 -6.72
N TYR A 44 -2.90 -4.78 -5.86
CA TYR A 44 -2.21 -5.86 -5.15
C TYR A 44 -1.50 -6.80 -6.11
N GLU A 45 -2.17 -7.29 -7.15
CA GLU A 45 -1.58 -8.22 -8.13
C GLU A 45 -0.47 -7.57 -8.96
N SER A 46 -0.62 -6.29 -9.33
CA SER A 46 0.38 -5.57 -10.12
C SER A 46 1.67 -5.25 -9.34
N LEU A 47 1.56 -5.01 -8.04
CA LEU A 47 2.66 -4.55 -7.20
C LEU A 47 3.47 -5.73 -6.67
N LYS A 48 4.78 -5.59 -6.58
CA LYS A 48 5.70 -6.61 -6.07
C LYS A 48 6.42 -6.12 -4.82
N ILE A 49 6.82 -7.07 -3.97
CA ILE A 49 7.74 -6.77 -2.88
C ILE A 49 9.03 -6.24 -3.49
N GLY A 50 9.53 -5.13 -2.95
CA GLY A 50 10.67 -4.41 -3.49
C GLY A 50 10.32 -3.29 -4.46
N ASP A 51 9.07 -3.17 -4.94
CA ASP A 51 8.70 -2.06 -5.81
C ASP A 51 8.72 -0.73 -5.05
N GLU A 52 9.14 0.32 -5.75
CA GLU A 52 8.94 1.69 -5.28
C GLU A 52 7.53 2.13 -5.63
N VAL A 53 6.82 2.71 -4.65
CA VAL A 53 5.47 3.23 -4.83
C VAL A 53 5.41 4.71 -4.52
N ARG A 54 4.53 5.39 -5.27
CA ARG A 54 4.06 6.75 -5.02
C ARG A 54 2.56 6.69 -4.82
N LEU A 55 2.09 6.97 -3.59
CA LEU A 55 0.67 6.93 -3.21
C LEU A 55 0.17 8.31 -2.76
#